data_AF-R7EWX4-F1
#
_entry.id   AF-R7EWX4-F1
#
_cell.length_a   1.000
_cell.length_b   1.000
_cell.length_c   1.000
_cell.angle_alpha   90.00
_cell.angle_beta   90.00
_cell.angle_gamma   90.00
#
_symmetry.space_group_name_H-M   'P 1'
#
loop_
_entity.id
_entity.type
_entity.pdbx_description
1 polymer ?
#
loop_
_entity_poly.entity_id
_entity_poly.type
_entity_poly.pdbx_seq_one_letter_code
_entity_poly.pdbx_strand_id
1 'polypeptide(L)'
;MTETASHVAMRRVTEDAMLPFRMMPGITCSLADNGTLCIEGNGRCLTTTDCAEVLTPTTFRLLGRLDHAIISGGIKIHPLQAEAEAADILAPYQPCFITSVPDEKWGEKVVLAVLRAVPESLLHGLRARLGSVRAPKEIRVIDRIPLSPSGKPLRPKLPK
;
A
#
# COMPACT_ATOMS: atom_id res chain seq x y z
N MET A 1 4.58 5.87 16.80
CA MET A 1 4.80 7.29 16.46
C MET A 1 5.21 7.99 17.74
N THR A 2 6.21 8.86 17.73
CA THR A 2 6.68 9.57 18.94
C THR A 2 5.76 10.72 19.34
N GLU A 3 4.90 11.20 18.44
CA GLU A 3 3.92 12.25 18.74
C GLU A 3 2.74 11.74 19.60
N THR A 4 2.47 10.44 19.55
CA THR A 4 1.51 9.76 20.43
C THR A 4 2.32 9.06 21.52
N ALA A 5 2.26 9.52 22.77
CA ALA A 5 3.05 8.93 23.86
C ALA A 5 2.77 7.42 24.14
N SER A 6 1.79 6.81 23.43
CA SER A 6 1.36 5.41 23.52
C SER A 6 0.83 4.87 22.18
N HIS A 7 0.48 3.57 22.13
CA HIS A 7 -0.32 2.97 21.05
C HIS A 7 -1.73 3.58 21.02
N VAL A 8 -2.20 4.00 19.85
CA VAL A 8 -3.52 4.64 19.66
C VAL A 8 -4.60 3.72 19.08
N ALA A 9 -4.18 2.61 18.50
CA ALA A 9 -5.06 1.58 17.96
C ALA A 9 -4.36 0.21 18.01
N MET A 10 -5.16 -0.86 18.01
CA MET A 10 -4.69 -2.24 18.04
C MET A 10 -5.39 -3.09 16.99
N ARG A 11 -4.68 -4.12 16.53
CA ARG A 11 -5.21 -5.14 15.64
C ARG A 11 -4.60 -6.48 15.98
N ARG A 12 -5.34 -7.57 15.77
CA ARG A 12 -4.78 -8.92 15.85
C ARG A 12 -3.74 -9.11 14.74
N VAL A 13 -2.56 -9.62 15.08
CA VAL A 13 -1.54 -9.93 14.08
C VAL A 13 -1.92 -11.23 13.40
N THR A 14 -2.25 -11.14 12.11
CA THR A 14 -2.56 -12.26 11.23
C THR A 14 -1.91 -12.00 9.87
N GLU A 15 -1.94 -12.98 8.97
CA GLU A 15 -1.49 -12.83 7.59
C GLU A 15 -2.41 -11.90 6.76
N ASP A 16 -3.65 -11.69 7.22
CA ASP A 16 -4.59 -10.77 6.60
C ASP A 16 -4.26 -9.32 6.96
N ALA A 17 -3.48 -8.69 6.08
CA ALA A 17 -3.09 -7.29 6.19
C ALA A 17 -4.29 -6.32 6.13
N MET A 18 -5.47 -6.74 5.70
CA MET A 18 -6.68 -5.92 5.53
C MET A 18 -7.64 -5.95 6.71
N LEU A 19 -7.29 -6.67 7.80
CA LEU A 19 -8.07 -6.61 9.03
C LEU A 19 -8.14 -5.17 9.58
N PRO A 20 -9.29 -4.72 10.11
CA PRO A 20 -9.42 -3.39 10.71
C PRO A 20 -8.62 -3.25 12.01
N PHE A 21 -8.08 -2.06 12.23
CA PHE A 21 -7.60 -1.60 13.52
C PHE A 21 -8.77 -1.07 14.36
N ARG A 22 -8.73 -1.33 15.67
CA ARG A 22 -9.63 -0.75 16.67
C ARG A 22 -8.89 0.33 17.45
N MET A 23 -9.48 1.51 17.53
CA MET A 23 -8.96 2.61 18.35
C MET A 23 -9.01 2.21 19.83
N MET A 24 -8.07 2.73 20.61
CA MET A 24 -8.11 2.62 22.07
C MET A 24 -9.27 3.45 22.65
N PRO A 25 -9.78 3.13 23.85
CA PRO A 25 -10.84 3.91 24.48
C PRO A 25 -10.50 5.40 24.57
N GLY A 26 -11.47 6.26 24.25
CA GLY A 26 -11.29 7.73 24.28
C GLY A 26 -10.54 8.31 23.08
N ILE A 27 -10.23 7.49 22.06
CA ILE A 27 -9.61 7.92 20.81
C ILE A 27 -10.56 7.61 19.65
N THR A 28 -10.72 8.57 18.75
CA THR A 28 -11.50 8.44 17.53
C THR A 28 -10.64 8.63 16.29
N CYS A 29 -11.15 8.20 15.15
CA CYS A 29 -10.52 8.35 13.86
C CYS A 29 -11.48 8.91 12.82
N SER A 30 -10.92 9.69 11.90
CA SER A 30 -11.60 10.29 10.75
C SER A 30 -10.63 10.35 9.57
N LEU A 31 -11.11 10.81 8.40
CA LEU A 31 -10.27 11.06 7.23
C LEU A 31 -10.13 12.56 6.99
N ALA A 32 -8.93 13.00 6.66
CA ALA A 32 -8.70 14.29 6.02
C ALA A 32 -9.09 14.24 4.53
N ASP A 33 -9.19 15.40 3.88
CA ASP A 33 -9.65 15.54 2.48
C ASP A 33 -8.83 14.72 1.47
N ASN A 34 -7.55 14.50 1.75
CA ASN A 34 -6.64 13.71 0.92
C ASN A 34 -6.73 12.18 1.16
N GLY A 35 -7.63 11.75 2.06
CA GLY A 35 -7.86 10.36 2.45
C GLY A 35 -6.89 9.82 3.51
N THR A 36 -6.13 10.68 4.20
CA THR A 36 -5.26 10.24 5.30
C THR A 36 -5.97 10.23 6.65
N LEU A 37 -5.60 9.32 7.53
CA LEU A 37 -6.17 9.15 8.86
C LEU A 37 -5.86 10.38 9.75
N CYS A 38 -6.87 11.08 10.27
CA CYS A 38 -6.74 11.89 11.50
C CYS A 38 -7.12 11.01 12.69
N ILE A 39 -6.32 11.13 13.74
CA ILE A 39 -6.53 10.50 15.03
C ILE A 39 -6.81 11.62 16.02
N GLU A 40 -7.95 11.53 16.71
CA GLU A 40 -8.35 12.52 17.72
C GLU A 40 -8.47 11.85 19.08
N GLY A 41 -7.86 12.45 20.11
CA GLY A 41 -7.93 11.94 21.48
C GLY A 41 -7.18 12.85 22.45
N ASN A 42 -7.64 12.89 23.70
CA ASN A 42 -7.04 13.72 24.77
C ASN A 42 -6.87 15.21 24.37
N GLY A 43 -7.82 15.77 23.61
CA GLY A 43 -7.79 17.16 23.16
C GLY A 43 -6.79 17.48 22.05
N ARG A 44 -6.29 16.47 21.31
CA ARG A 44 -5.36 16.64 20.18
C ARG A 44 -5.92 15.94 18.94
N CYS A 45 -5.84 16.54 17.74
CA CYS A 45 -5.90 15.82 16.47
C CYS A 45 -4.49 15.74 15.87
N LEU A 46 -4.16 14.58 15.34
CA LEU A 46 -2.97 14.29 14.59
C LEU A 46 -3.38 13.78 13.20
N THR A 47 -3.05 14.52 12.16
CA THR A 47 -3.17 14.03 10.78
C THR A 47 -1.92 13.24 10.41
N THR A 48 -2.11 11.98 10.06
CA THR A 48 -1.03 11.10 9.63
C THR A 48 -0.80 11.23 8.13
N THR A 49 0.18 10.49 7.62
CA THR A 49 0.42 10.28 6.19
C THR A 49 -0.07 8.90 5.72
N ASP A 50 -0.84 8.22 6.58
CA ASP A 50 -1.39 6.90 6.32
C ASP A 50 -2.78 7.04 5.67
N CYS A 51 -2.95 6.47 4.48
CA CYS A 51 -4.26 6.37 3.83
C CYS A 51 -5.08 5.26 4.50
N ALA A 52 -6.34 5.55 4.77
CA ALA A 52 -7.23 4.65 5.49
C ALA A 52 -8.66 4.70 4.94
N GLU A 53 -9.42 3.66 5.28
CA GLU A 53 -10.86 3.61 5.16
C GLU A 53 -11.43 3.59 6.59
N VAL A 54 -12.18 4.62 6.97
CA VAL A 54 -12.82 4.67 8.29
C VAL A 54 -14.14 3.91 8.21
N LEU A 55 -14.27 2.86 9.02
CA LEU A 55 -15.47 2.01 9.08
C LEU A 55 -16.44 2.52 10.14
N THR A 56 -15.91 2.96 11.28
CA THR A 56 -16.65 3.67 12.33
C THR A 56 -15.71 4.68 12.98
N PRO A 57 -16.19 5.60 13.83
CA PRO A 57 -15.32 6.52 14.57
C PRO A 57 -14.23 5.83 15.40
N THR A 58 -14.32 4.52 15.68
CA THR A 58 -13.33 3.76 16.46
C THR A 58 -12.74 2.57 15.71
N THR A 59 -13.02 2.41 14.42
CA THR A 59 -12.44 1.35 13.59
C THR A 59 -12.09 1.84 12.19
N PHE A 60 -10.91 1.48 11.72
CA PHE A 60 -10.46 1.81 10.36
C PHE A 60 -9.65 0.67 9.75
N ARG A 61 -9.54 0.66 8.42
CA ARG A 61 -8.64 -0.21 7.67
C ARG A 61 -7.53 0.62 7.08
N LEU A 62 -6.29 0.16 7.23
CA LEU A 62 -5.12 0.82 6.64
C LEU A 62 -5.02 0.42 5.16
N LEU A 63 -5.04 1.40 4.26
CA LEU A 63 -4.89 1.17 2.82
C LEU A 63 -3.42 1.27 2.39
N GLY A 64 -2.64 2.06 3.12
CA GLY A 64 -1.21 2.20 2.91
C GLY A 64 -0.72 3.60 3.23
N ARG A 65 0.35 3.99 2.56
CA ARG A 65 1.07 5.24 2.75
C ARG A 65 0.79 6.19 1.60
N LEU A 66 0.43 7.44 1.88
CA LEU A 66 0.13 8.44 0.85
C LEU A 66 1.35 8.68 -0.06
N ASP A 67 2.53 8.75 0.55
CA ASP A 67 3.85 8.89 -0.05
C ASP A 67 4.28 7.66 -0.88
N HIS A 68 3.61 6.51 -0.74
CA HIS A 68 3.85 5.32 -1.56
C HIS A 68 2.75 5.07 -2.59
N ALA A 69 1.77 5.97 -2.72
CA ALA A 69 0.70 5.79 -3.68
C ALA A 69 1.22 6.03 -5.12
N ILE A 70 0.78 5.17 -6.04
CA ILE A 70 1.00 5.33 -7.47
C ILE A 70 -0.17 6.11 -8.05
N ILE A 71 0.10 7.16 -8.84
CA ILE A 71 -0.93 7.93 -9.53
C ILE A 71 -0.94 7.53 -11.01
N SER A 72 -1.78 6.55 -11.37
CA SER A 72 -1.88 6.03 -12.74
C SER A 72 -3.17 6.52 -13.40
N GLY A 73 -3.06 7.34 -14.44
CA GLY A 73 -4.22 7.87 -15.17
C GLY A 73 -5.20 8.65 -14.29
N GLY A 74 -4.69 9.39 -13.29
CA GLY A 74 -5.50 10.14 -12.32
C GLY A 74 -6.09 9.30 -11.19
N ILE A 75 -5.82 7.98 -11.15
CA ILE A 75 -6.33 7.08 -10.13
C ILE A 75 -5.22 6.74 -9.14
N LYS A 76 -5.54 6.88 -7.84
CA LYS A 76 -4.64 6.54 -6.74
C LYS A 76 -4.65 5.04 -6.50
N ILE A 77 -3.48 4.42 -6.56
CA ILE A 77 -3.28 2.98 -6.40
C ILE A 77 -2.32 2.76 -5.24
N HIS A 78 -2.72 1.94 -4.27
CA HIS A 78 -1.90 1.57 -3.12
C HIS A 78 -1.23 0.21 -3.38
N PRO A 79 0.09 0.16 -3.60
CA PRO A 79 0.78 -1.08 -3.98
C PRO A 79 0.61 -2.21 -2.98
N LEU A 80 0.71 -1.91 -1.68
CA LEU A 80 0.53 -2.89 -0.61
C LEU A 80 -0.86 -3.52 -0.61
N GLN A 81 -1.90 -2.74 -0.88
CA GLN A 81 -3.27 -3.25 -0.99
C GLN A 81 -3.41 -4.17 -2.21
N ALA A 82 -2.87 -3.76 -3.36
CA ALA A 82 -2.88 -4.56 -4.58
C ALA A 82 -2.07 -5.87 -4.41
N GLU A 83 -0.93 -5.82 -3.73
CA GLU A 83 -0.11 -6.98 -3.36
C GLU A 83 -0.89 -7.94 -2.45
N ALA A 84 -1.58 -7.42 -1.42
CA ALA A 84 -2.38 -8.23 -0.51
C ALA A 84 -3.57 -8.90 -1.21
N GLU A 85 -4.27 -8.18 -2.09
CA GLU A 85 -5.42 -8.69 -2.86
C GLU A 85 -5.02 -9.78 -3.87
N ALA A 86 -3.76 -9.77 -4.34
CA ALA A 86 -3.19 -10.75 -5.26
C ALA A 86 -2.12 -11.64 -4.61
N ALA A 87 -2.11 -11.76 -3.28
CA ALA A 87 -1.05 -12.44 -2.54
C ALA A 87 -0.88 -13.91 -2.96
N ASP A 88 -1.99 -14.61 -3.21
CA ASP A 88 -2.02 -16.00 -3.70
C ASP A 88 -1.34 -16.14 -5.08
N ILE A 89 -1.54 -15.16 -5.95
CA ILE A 89 -0.94 -15.13 -7.29
C ILE A 89 0.55 -14.78 -7.22
N LEU A 90 0.95 -13.90 -6.30
CA LEU A 90 2.33 -13.40 -6.17
C LEU A 90 3.24 -14.32 -5.36
N ALA A 91 2.68 -15.19 -4.50
CA ALA A 91 3.45 -16.04 -3.59
C ALA A 91 4.58 -16.85 -4.27
N PRO A 92 4.39 -17.48 -5.45
CA PRO A 92 5.45 -18.24 -6.13
C PRO A 92 6.63 -17.38 -6.63
N TYR A 93 6.40 -16.07 -6.78
CA TYR A 93 7.34 -15.13 -7.40
C TYR A 93 8.04 -14.22 -6.39
N GLN A 94 7.80 -14.44 -5.09
CA GLN A 94 8.49 -13.71 -4.03
C GLN A 94 10.01 -13.99 -4.06
N PRO A 95 10.85 -12.97 -3.73
CA PRO A 95 10.45 -11.62 -3.38
C PRO A 95 10.09 -10.77 -4.62
N CYS A 96 8.96 -10.07 -4.54
CA CYS A 96 8.49 -9.14 -5.57
C CYS A 96 7.68 -8.00 -4.93
N PHE A 97 7.52 -6.88 -5.65
CA PHE A 97 6.68 -5.77 -5.20
C PHE A 97 6.09 -4.99 -6.39
N ILE A 98 4.94 -4.38 -6.16
CA ILE A 98 4.30 -3.47 -7.11
C ILE A 98 4.88 -2.06 -6.89
N THR A 99 5.24 -1.41 -7.99
CA THR A 99 5.74 -0.02 -8.02
C THR A 99 5.33 0.66 -9.33
N SER A 100 5.88 1.81 -9.65
CA SER A 100 5.65 2.50 -10.91
C SER A 100 6.91 2.91 -11.65
N VAL A 101 6.78 3.10 -12.96
CA VAL A 101 7.73 3.82 -13.82
C VAL A 101 7.06 5.06 -14.40
N PRO A 102 7.79 6.17 -14.64
CA PRO A 102 7.26 7.32 -15.38
C PRO A 102 6.76 6.90 -16.76
N ASP A 103 5.58 7.39 -17.17
CA ASP A 103 4.93 7.00 -18.42
C ASP A 103 4.11 8.16 -19.00
N GLU A 104 4.21 8.38 -20.31
CA GLU A 104 3.55 9.51 -20.99
C GLU A 104 2.03 9.36 -21.04
N LYS A 105 1.52 8.13 -21.06
CA LYS A 105 0.08 7.86 -21.15
C LYS A 105 -0.57 7.87 -19.76
N TRP A 106 0.12 7.31 -18.76
CA TRP A 106 -0.46 7.10 -17.44
C TRP A 106 0.05 8.09 -16.38
N GLY A 107 1.06 8.90 -16.69
CA GLY A 107 1.86 9.61 -15.69
C GLY A 107 2.78 8.64 -14.96
N GLU A 108 2.18 7.69 -14.25
CA GLU A 108 2.86 6.56 -13.62
C GLU A 108 2.26 5.24 -14.12
N LYS A 109 3.05 4.45 -14.84
CA LYS A 109 2.66 3.09 -15.24
C LYS A 109 2.97 2.13 -14.12
N VAL A 110 1.95 1.41 -13.64
CA VAL A 110 2.11 0.36 -12.62
C VAL A 110 2.93 -0.79 -13.19
N VAL A 111 3.94 -1.24 -12.44
CA VAL A 111 4.84 -2.35 -12.81
C VAL A 111 5.01 -3.31 -11.64
N LEU A 112 5.28 -4.58 -11.96
CA LEU A 112 5.69 -5.59 -10.99
C LEU A 112 7.20 -5.74 -11.06
N ALA A 113 7.90 -5.47 -9.97
CA ALA A 113 9.33 -5.70 -9.84
C ALA A 113 9.60 -7.10 -9.29
N VAL A 114 10.44 -7.88 -9.97
CA VAL A 114 10.78 -9.28 -9.63
C VAL A 114 12.30 -9.50 -9.69
N LEU A 115 12.83 -10.45 -8.92
CA LEU A 115 14.27 -10.78 -8.97
C LEU A 115 14.67 -11.73 -10.11
N ARG A 116 13.69 -12.40 -10.72
CA ARG A 116 13.91 -13.40 -11.77
C ARG A 116 12.83 -13.26 -12.83
N ALA A 117 13.13 -13.70 -14.05
CA ALA A 117 12.14 -13.75 -15.11
C ALA A 117 10.93 -14.59 -14.67
N VAL A 118 9.73 -14.11 -15.00
CA VAL A 118 8.46 -14.77 -14.71
C VAL A 118 7.61 -14.81 -15.98
N PRO A 119 6.62 -15.73 -16.07
CA PRO A 119 5.77 -15.84 -17.24
C PRO A 119 4.92 -14.56 -17.46
N GLU A 120 4.75 -14.14 -18.72
CA GLU A 120 3.86 -13.02 -19.06
C GLU A 120 2.38 -13.30 -18.71
N SER A 121 2.00 -14.58 -18.59
CA SER A 121 0.67 -14.99 -18.10
C SER A 121 0.37 -14.47 -16.69
N LEU A 122 1.41 -14.15 -15.90
CA LEU A 122 1.24 -13.52 -14.59
C LEU A 122 0.48 -12.18 -14.68
N LEU A 123 0.77 -11.36 -15.69
CA LEU A 123 0.07 -10.09 -15.89
C LEU A 123 -1.43 -10.31 -16.14
N HIS A 124 -1.79 -11.39 -16.84
CA HIS A 124 -3.18 -11.73 -17.10
C HIS A 124 -3.90 -12.13 -15.80
N GLY A 125 -3.27 -12.94 -14.95
CA GLY A 125 -3.80 -13.30 -13.64
C GLY A 125 -3.99 -12.09 -12.73
N LEU A 126 -2.98 -11.21 -12.67
CA LEU A 126 -3.06 -9.98 -11.89
C LEU A 126 -4.13 -9.02 -12.42
N ARG A 127 -4.26 -8.90 -13.74
CA ARG A 127 -5.32 -8.09 -14.37
C ARG A 127 -6.71 -8.63 -14.08
N ALA A 128 -6.89 -9.95 -14.08
CA ALA A 128 -8.17 -10.58 -13.74
C ALA A 128 -8.56 -10.33 -12.27
N ARG A 129 -7.60 -10.34 -11.34
CA ARG A 129 -7.84 -10.07 -9.91
C ARG A 129 -8.02 -8.58 -9.60
N LEU A 130 -7.07 -7.74 -10.01
CA LEU A 130 -6.98 -6.33 -9.59
C LEU A 130 -7.75 -5.36 -10.50
N GLY A 131 -8.13 -5.80 -11.69
CA GLY A 131 -8.71 -4.96 -12.73
C GLY A 131 -7.66 -4.23 -13.57
N SER A 132 -8.08 -3.72 -14.74
CA SER A 132 -7.20 -3.13 -15.76
C SER A 132 -6.42 -1.89 -15.30
N VAL A 133 -7.00 -1.13 -14.36
CA VAL A 133 -6.42 0.11 -13.84
C VAL A 133 -5.29 -0.19 -12.86
N ARG A 134 -5.58 -1.00 -11.82
CA ARG A 134 -4.68 -1.26 -10.68
C ARG A 134 -3.61 -2.30 -10.99
N ALA A 135 -3.87 -3.21 -11.92
CA ALA A 135 -2.92 -4.25 -12.25
C ALA A 135 -1.63 -3.67 -12.87
N PRO A 136 -0.48 -4.32 -12.58
CA PRO A 136 0.74 -4.09 -13.31
C PRO A 136 0.51 -4.21 -14.82
N LYS A 137 1.11 -3.29 -15.56
CA LYS A 137 1.07 -3.24 -17.03
C LYS A 137 2.33 -3.82 -17.65
N GLU A 138 3.35 -4.04 -16.84
CA GLU A 138 4.69 -4.49 -17.23
C GLU A 138 5.36 -5.20 -16.05
N ILE A 139 6.22 -6.16 -16.34
CA ILE A 139 7.10 -6.80 -15.36
C ILE A 139 8.53 -6.29 -15.59
N ARG A 140 9.19 -5.88 -14.51
CA ARG A 140 10.60 -5.45 -14.52
C ARG A 140 11.43 -6.40 -13.68
N VAL A 141 12.42 -7.03 -14.29
CA VAL A 141 13.43 -7.80 -13.55
C VAL A 141 14.44 -6.83 -12.97
N ILE A 142 14.72 -6.94 -11.68
CA ILE A 142 15.67 -6.11 -10.93
C ILE A 142 16.69 -7.00 -10.22
N ASP A 143 17.90 -6.47 -10.00
CA ASP A 143 19.00 -7.28 -9.44
C ASP A 143 18.82 -7.57 -7.94
N ARG A 144 18.17 -6.66 -7.21
CA ARG A 144 17.94 -6.79 -5.76
C ARG A 144 16.75 -5.96 -5.30
N ILE A 145 16.10 -6.41 -4.23
CA ILE A 145 15.10 -5.61 -3.52
C ILE A 145 15.83 -4.51 -2.74
N PRO A 146 15.53 -3.22 -2.99
CA PRO A 146 16.12 -2.14 -2.21
C PRO A 146 15.62 -2.21 -0.77
N LEU A 147 16.53 -2.05 0.19
CA LEU A 147 16.21 -2.06 1.62
C LEU A 147 16.56 -0.70 2.23
N SER A 148 15.84 -0.29 3.26
CA SER A 148 16.18 0.86 4.09
C SER A 148 17.43 0.53 4.93
N PRO A 149 18.08 1.54 5.56
CA PRO A 149 19.16 1.29 6.51
C PRO A 149 18.77 0.36 7.68
N SER A 150 17.48 0.29 8.01
CA SER A 150 16.93 -0.61 9.02
C SER A 150 16.53 -1.98 8.46
N GLY A 151 16.91 -2.32 7.23
CA GLY A 151 16.61 -3.60 6.58
C GLY A 151 15.17 -3.77 6.07
N LYS A 152 14.35 -2.70 6.04
CA LYS A 152 12.95 -2.80 5.58
C LYS A 152 12.88 -2.71 4.05
N PRO A 153 12.07 -3.53 3.37
CA PRO A 153 11.86 -3.40 1.92
C PRO A 153 11.35 -2.01 1.52
N LEU A 154 12.09 -1.37 0.63
CA LEU A 154 11.70 -0.13 -0.02
C LEU A 154 11.01 -0.44 -1.34
N ARG A 155 10.14 0.48 -1.77
CA ARG A 155 9.42 0.40 -3.05
C ARG A 155 9.66 1.69 -3.85
N PRO A 156 10.90 1.97 -4.27
CA PRO A 156 11.17 3.15 -5.07
C PRO A 156 10.47 3.01 -6.43
N LYS A 157 10.11 4.16 -7.01
CA LYS A 157 9.74 4.22 -8.43
C LYS A 157 10.96 3.80 -9.24
N LEU A 158 10.73 2.97 -10.26
CA LEU A 158 11.79 2.52 -11.16
C LEU A 158 12.03 3.58 -12.24
N PRO A 159 13.27 3.72 -12.74
CA PRO A 159 13.56 4.58 -13.89
C PRO A 159 12.86 4.04 -15.15
N LYS A 160 12.67 4.92 -16.15
CA LYS A 160 12.07 4.59 -17.45
C LYS A 160 12.87 3.48 -18.14
#